data_AF-A0A2D3W9E8-F1
#
_entry.id   AF-A0A2D3W9E8-F1
#
_cell.length_a   1.000
_cell.length_b   1.000
_cell.length_c   1.000
_cell.angle_alpha   90.00
_cell.angle_beta   90.00
_cell.angle_gamma   90.00
#
_symmetry.space_group_name_H-M   'P 1'
#
loop_
_entity.id
_entity.type
_entity.pdbx_description
1 polymer ?
#
loop_
_entity_poly.entity_id
_entity_poly.type
_entity_poly.pdbx_seq_one_letter_code
_entity_poly.pdbx_strand_id
1 'polypeptide(L)'
;MYKNNYGQNGQIRFKTENEYYQALGYLAKSDNTSSIHWENNEEQGAWGSEGRIHFLINNPPIPGYFKLTAGRPGVEYRTNCNEFVENIVMNHNFVMGSSQNIANIRSTVPSSFIGDFNYGLTL
;
A
#
# COMPACT_ATOMS: atom_id res chain seq x y z
N MET A 1 -3.58 -10.72 -3.52
CA MET A 1 -4.27 -11.67 -2.64
C MET A 1 -3.71 -11.62 -1.23
N TYR A 2 -4.58 -11.77 -0.23
CA TYR A 2 -4.28 -11.62 1.19
C TYR A 2 -3.18 -12.59 1.68
N LYS A 3 -2.26 -12.03 2.47
CA LYS A 3 -1.35 -12.73 3.40
C LYS A 3 -1.32 -11.94 4.69
N ASN A 4 -1.13 -12.62 5.81
CA ASN A 4 -0.98 -11.94 7.10
C ASN A 4 0.36 -11.22 7.27
N ASN A 5 1.38 -11.56 6.47
CA ASN A 5 2.70 -10.92 6.47
C ASN A 5 3.22 -10.75 5.05
N TYR A 6 3.83 -9.60 4.77
CA TYR A 6 4.56 -9.33 3.54
C TYR A 6 5.96 -8.79 3.83
N GLY A 7 6.89 -9.19 2.98
CA GLY A 7 8.31 -8.86 3.07
C GLY A 7 9.08 -9.76 4.03
N GLN A 8 10.36 -9.95 3.74
CA GLN A 8 11.25 -10.88 4.45
C GLN A 8 11.33 -10.66 5.97
N ASN A 9 11.09 -9.42 6.42
CA ASN A 9 11.18 -9.02 7.83
C ASN A 9 9.81 -8.61 8.40
N GLY A 10 8.70 -8.99 7.76
CA GLY A 10 7.35 -8.62 8.19
C GLY A 10 7.14 -7.10 8.17
N GLN A 11 7.61 -6.44 7.11
CA GLN A 11 7.48 -5.00 6.94
C GLN A 11 6.02 -4.55 6.93
N ILE A 12 5.13 -5.40 6.43
CA ILE A 12 3.68 -5.19 6.47
C ILE A 12 3.02 -6.42 7.08
N ARG A 13 2.13 -6.21 8.06
CA ARG A 13 1.44 -7.29 8.77
C ARG A 13 -0.01 -6.93 9.03
N PHE A 14 -0.90 -7.90 8.84
CA PHE A 14 -2.32 -7.76 9.09
C PHE A 14 -2.75 -8.81 10.12
N LYS A 15 -3.53 -8.40 11.12
CA LYS A 15 -4.09 -9.32 12.11
C LYS A 15 -5.25 -10.12 11.53
N THR A 16 -5.97 -9.52 10.58
CA THR A 16 -7.15 -10.08 9.94
C THR A 16 -7.17 -9.76 8.44
N GLU A 17 -7.93 -10.53 7.69
CA GLU A 17 -8.19 -10.24 6.28
C GLU A 17 -9.01 -8.95 6.09
N ASN A 18 -9.86 -8.60 7.07
CA ASN A 18 -10.56 -7.32 7.11
C ASN A 18 -9.57 -6.15 7.09
N GLU A 19 -8.56 -6.14 7.98
CA GLU A 19 -7.53 -5.08 7.99
C GLU A 19 -6.82 -4.95 6.63
N TYR A 20 -6.56 -6.05 5.94
CA TYR A 20 -5.95 -6.02 4.60
C TYR A 20 -6.82 -5.26 3.60
N TYR A 21 -8.12 -5.57 3.52
CA TYR A 21 -9.02 -4.89 2.58
C TYR A 21 -9.31 -3.43 2.98
N GLN A 22 -9.34 -3.11 4.27
CA GLN A 22 -9.39 -1.72 4.74
C GLN A 22 -8.13 -0.95 4.32
N ALA A 23 -6.94 -1.58 4.38
CA ALA A 23 -5.70 -0.96 3.90
C ALA A 23 -5.72 -0.73 2.37
N LEU A 24 -6.28 -1.65 1.58
CA LEU A 24 -6.49 -1.40 0.15
C LEU A 24 -7.40 -0.20 -0.08
N GLY A 25 -8.48 -0.07 0.70
CA GLY A 25 -9.35 1.10 0.67
C GLY A 25 -8.58 2.40 0.92
N TYR A 26 -7.82 2.45 2.02
CA TYR A 26 -7.01 3.62 2.38
C TYR A 26 -6.03 4.03 1.28
N LEU A 27 -5.31 3.06 0.69
CA LEU A 27 -4.34 3.34 -0.37
C LEU A 27 -4.97 3.76 -1.71
N ALA A 28 -6.26 3.45 -1.93
CA ALA A 28 -6.97 3.77 -3.18
C ALA A 28 -7.51 5.21 -3.25
N LYS A 29 -7.51 5.94 -2.13
CA LYS A 29 -8.23 7.23 -1.98
C LYS A 29 -7.83 8.32 -2.96
N SER A 30 -6.60 8.31 -3.46
CA SER A 30 -6.09 9.33 -4.39
C SER A 30 -6.20 10.77 -3.86
N ASP A 31 -6.14 10.94 -2.54
CA ASP A 31 -6.40 12.21 -1.84
C ASP A 31 -5.13 12.85 -1.25
N ASN A 32 -3.98 12.51 -1.82
CA ASN A 32 -2.65 12.91 -1.35
C ASN A 32 -2.29 12.45 0.07
N THR A 33 -2.89 11.38 0.59
CA THR A 33 -2.42 10.73 1.82
C THR A 33 -1.33 9.69 1.57
N SER A 34 -1.33 9.06 0.39
CA SER A 34 -0.36 8.03 0.01
C SER A 34 -0.09 7.95 -1.49
N SER A 35 1.00 7.27 -1.86
CA SER A 35 1.31 6.91 -3.26
C SER A 35 2.17 5.65 -3.35
N ILE A 36 2.03 4.91 -4.46
CA ILE A 36 2.73 3.63 -4.72
C ILE A 36 3.90 3.87 -5.66
N HIS A 37 5.07 3.30 -5.37
CA HIS A 37 6.28 3.52 -6.16
C HIS A 37 7.01 2.22 -6.42
N TRP A 38 7.62 2.15 -7.60
CA TRP A 38 8.62 1.15 -7.95
C TRP A 38 9.88 1.91 -8.38
N GLU A 39 10.92 1.84 -7.57
CA GLU A 39 12.17 2.58 -7.77
C GLU A 39 13.24 1.65 -8.33
N ASN A 40 13.72 1.89 -9.55
CA ASN A 40 14.77 1.11 -10.22
C ASN A 40 16.17 1.49 -9.70
N ASN A 41 16.40 1.29 -8.40
CA ASN A 41 17.62 1.71 -7.73
C ASN A 41 18.87 0.94 -8.20
N GLU A 42 18.70 -0.18 -8.89
CA GLU A 42 19.78 -0.91 -9.60
C GLU A 42 20.46 -0.06 -10.68
N GLU A 43 19.73 0.87 -11.31
CA GLU A 43 20.29 1.83 -12.25
C GLU A 43 21.26 2.82 -11.57
N GLN A 44 21.24 2.85 -10.23
CA GLN A 44 22.05 3.71 -9.37
C GLN A 44 23.01 2.89 -8.48
N GLY A 45 23.23 1.61 -8.80
CA GLY A 45 24.20 0.74 -8.13
C GLY A 45 23.67 -0.03 -6.92
N ALA A 46 22.35 -0.02 -6.67
CA ALA A 46 21.74 -0.91 -5.69
C ALA A 46 21.60 -2.34 -6.24
N TRP A 47 21.25 -3.27 -5.36
CA TRP A 47 21.13 -4.70 -5.70
C TRP A 47 19.87 -5.04 -6.50
N GLY A 48 18.89 -4.14 -6.53
CA GLY A 48 17.62 -4.35 -7.23
C GLY A 48 16.63 -3.21 -7.00
N SER A 49 15.49 -3.30 -7.68
CA SER A 49 14.42 -2.32 -7.57
C SER A 49 13.70 -2.44 -6.23
N GLU A 50 13.09 -1.35 -5.78
CA GLU A 50 12.35 -1.29 -4.53
C GLU A 50 10.90 -0.85 -4.72
N GLY A 51 9.97 -1.70 -4.30
CA GLY A 51 8.57 -1.35 -4.13
C GLY A 51 8.37 -0.59 -2.82
N ARG A 52 7.81 0.62 -2.92
CA ARG A 52 7.57 1.50 -1.78
C ARG A 52 6.14 2.03 -1.73
N ILE A 53 5.67 2.25 -0.51
CA ILE A 53 4.52 3.10 -0.23
C ILE A 53 5.05 4.37 0.41
N HIS A 54 4.71 5.51 -0.16
CA HIS A 54 4.94 6.82 0.42
C HIS A 54 3.69 7.26 1.17
N PHE A 55 3.85 7.66 2.43
CA PHE A 55 2.82 8.33 3.21
C PHE A 55 3.15 9.82 3.27
N LEU A 56 2.20 10.65 2.89
CA LEU A 56 2.38 12.10 2.70
C LEU A 56 1.83 12.91 3.88
N ILE A 57 1.39 12.22 4.93
CA ILE A 57 0.86 12.80 6.16
C ILE A 57 1.54 12.19 7.38
N ASN A 58 1.54 12.94 8.47
CA ASN A 58 1.97 12.44 9.77
C ASN A 58 0.94 11.47 10.35
N ASN A 59 1.41 10.41 11.02
CA ASN A 59 0.58 9.38 11.65
C ASN A 59 -0.53 8.83 10.72
N PRO A 60 -0.18 8.25 9.55
CA PRO A 60 -1.18 7.73 8.62
C PRO A 60 -2.07 6.68 9.31
N PRO A 61 -3.41 6.82 9.28
CA PRO A 61 -4.33 5.89 9.94
C PRO A 61 -4.52 4.60 9.12
N ILE A 62 -3.45 4.10 8.50
CA ILE A 62 -3.51 2.91 7.66
C ILE A 62 -3.78 1.66 8.53
N PRO A 63 -4.81 0.86 8.19
CA PRO A 63 -5.10 -0.39 8.88
C PRO A 63 -3.98 -1.42 8.74
N GLY A 64 -3.69 -2.13 9.82
CA GLY A 64 -2.56 -3.07 9.89
C GLY A 64 -1.26 -2.39 10.35
N TYR A 65 -0.19 -3.19 10.42
CA TYR A 65 1.14 -2.71 10.76
C TYR A 65 1.93 -2.46 9.48
N PHE A 66 2.44 -1.24 9.34
CA PHE A 66 3.38 -0.85 8.28
C PHE A 66 4.65 -0.34 8.95
N LYS A 67 5.81 -0.91 8.60
CA LYS A 67 7.10 -0.42 9.08
C LYS A 67 7.36 0.94 8.44
N LEU A 68 7.12 2.01 9.19
CA LEU A 68 7.38 3.37 8.76
C LEU A 68 8.86 3.70 8.96
N THR A 69 9.49 4.13 7.88
CA THR A 69 10.86 4.66 7.86
C THR A 69 10.83 6.13 7.46
N ALA A 70 11.86 6.89 7.82
CA ALA A 70 11.94 8.31 7.49
C ALA A 70 11.81 8.54 5.98
N GLY A 71 11.00 9.51 5.59
CA GLY A 71 10.86 9.96 4.21
C GLY A 71 11.86 11.04 3.81
N ARG A 72 11.43 11.96 2.95
CA ARG A 72 12.18 13.09 2.39
C ARG A 72 11.24 14.30 2.27
N PRO A 73 11.70 15.53 1.98
CA PRO A 73 10.78 16.66 1.81
C PRO A 73 9.61 16.31 0.87
N GLY A 74 8.38 16.46 1.36
CA GLY A 74 7.14 16.08 0.66
C GLY A 74 6.68 14.62 0.83
N VAL A 75 7.40 13.80 1.59
CA VAL A 75 7.03 12.42 1.98
C VAL A 75 7.39 12.25 3.46
N GLU A 76 6.39 12.13 4.33
CA GLU A 76 6.61 12.01 5.78
C GLU A 76 7.23 10.65 6.13
N TYR A 77 6.67 9.57 5.58
CA TYR A 77 7.13 8.21 5.84
C TYR A 77 7.15 7.34 4.59
N ARG A 78 7.98 6.30 4.64
CA ARG A 78 8.06 5.26 3.62
C ARG A 78 7.93 3.89 4.24
N THR A 79 7.24 2.98 3.56
CA THR A 79 7.31 1.55 3.82
C THR A 79 7.84 0.84 2.59
N ASN A 80 8.94 0.10 2.76
CA ASN A 80 9.59 -0.67 1.70
C ASN A 80 9.13 -2.12 1.78
N CYS A 81 8.44 -2.60 0.75
CA CYS A 81 7.95 -3.97 0.68
C CYS A 81 7.59 -4.35 -0.76
N ASN A 82 8.57 -4.87 -1.51
CA ASN A 82 8.39 -5.30 -2.91
C ASN A 82 7.21 -6.25 -3.05
N GLU A 83 7.17 -7.29 -2.21
CA GLU A 83 6.13 -8.32 -2.26
C GLU A 83 4.72 -7.74 -2.13
N PHE A 84 4.51 -6.76 -1.24
CA PHE A 84 3.19 -6.15 -1.08
C PHE A 84 2.83 -5.24 -2.27
N VAL A 85 3.79 -4.44 -2.76
CA VAL A 85 3.57 -3.56 -3.92
C VAL A 85 3.25 -4.37 -5.17
N GLU A 86 4.05 -5.40 -5.46
CA GLU A 86 3.80 -6.39 -6.51
C GLU A 86 2.40 -6.99 -6.38
N ASN A 87 2.04 -7.41 -5.16
CA ASN A 87 0.77 -8.04 -4.89
C ASN A 87 -0.42 -7.13 -5.19
N ILE A 88 -0.41 -5.86 -4.77
CA ILE A 88 -1.53 -4.93 -5.00
C ILE A 88 -1.61 -4.49 -6.48
N VAL A 89 -0.48 -4.38 -7.16
CA VAL A 89 -0.45 -4.04 -8.59
C VAL A 89 -0.98 -5.21 -9.42
N MET A 90 -0.47 -6.42 -9.21
CA MET A 90 -0.85 -7.59 -10.02
C MET A 90 -2.25 -8.13 -9.72
N ASN A 91 -2.73 -8.02 -8.47
CA ASN A 91 -3.99 -8.65 -8.07
C ASN A 91 -5.12 -7.67 -7.75
N HIS A 92 -4.80 -6.38 -7.56
CA HIS A 92 -5.77 -5.38 -7.13
C HIS A 92 -5.82 -4.13 -8.01
N ASN A 93 -5.22 -4.17 -9.22
CA ASN A 93 -5.26 -3.07 -10.20
C ASN A 93 -4.72 -1.72 -9.70
N PHE A 94 -3.85 -1.73 -8.68
CA PHE A 94 -3.12 -0.53 -8.30
C PHE A 94 -2.12 -0.15 -9.40
N VAL A 95 -1.91 1.14 -9.55
CA VAL A 95 -0.89 1.70 -10.45
C VAL A 95 0.15 2.47 -9.66
N MET A 96 1.31 2.72 -10.25
CA MET A 96 2.32 3.58 -9.64
C MET A 96 1.82 5.03 -9.61
N GLY A 97 2.18 5.77 -8.56
CA GLY A 97 1.78 7.15 -8.31
C GLY A 97 0.68 7.27 -7.25
N SER A 98 0.13 8.49 -7.15
CA SER A 98 -0.94 8.85 -6.21
C SER A 98 -2.34 8.69 -6.79
N SER A 99 -2.50 8.61 -8.11
CA SER A 99 -3.80 8.55 -8.77
C SER A 99 -4.22 7.10 -9.02
N GLN A 100 -5.17 6.62 -8.23
CA GLN A 100 -5.72 5.27 -8.28
C GLN A 100 -7.15 5.26 -8.84
N ASN A 101 -7.56 4.14 -9.43
CA ASN A 101 -8.95 3.96 -9.86
C ASN A 101 -9.71 3.10 -8.84
N ILE A 102 -10.47 3.75 -7.97
CA ILE A 102 -11.24 3.10 -6.90
C ILE A 102 -12.18 2.01 -7.45
N ALA A 103 -12.83 2.23 -8.58
CA ALA A 103 -13.77 1.27 -9.16
C ALA A 103 -13.05 -0.01 -9.62
N ASN A 104 -11.88 0.14 -10.27
CA ASN A 104 -11.07 -1.00 -10.74
C ASN A 104 -10.41 -1.75 -9.58
N ILE A 105 -10.02 -1.06 -8.51
CA ILE A 105 -9.47 -1.72 -7.32
C ILE A 105 -10.59 -2.47 -6.61
N ARG A 106 -11.72 -1.81 -6.36
CA ARG A 106 -12.86 -2.39 -5.65
C ARG A 106 -13.45 -3.61 -6.36
N SER A 107 -13.37 -3.70 -7.69
CA SER A 107 -13.86 -4.87 -8.44
C SER A 107 -13.03 -6.15 -8.19
N THR A 108 -11.82 -6.02 -7.63
CA THR A 108 -10.97 -7.15 -7.23
C THR A 108 -11.19 -7.61 -5.79
N VAL A 109 -12.00 -6.87 -5.03
CA VAL A 109 -12.27 -7.16 -3.62
C VAL A 109 -13.43 -8.17 -3.53
N PRO A 110 -13.29 -9.27 -2.77
CA PRO A 110 -14.39 -10.20 -2.57
C PRO A 110 -15.60 -9.50 -1.94
N SER A 111 -16.81 -9.92 -2.33
CA SER A 111 -18.07 -9.26 -1.94
C SER A 111 -18.23 -9.11 -0.42
N SER A 112 -17.76 -10.09 0.36
CA SER A 112 -17.78 -10.07 1.83
C SER A 112 -16.92 -8.96 2.45
N PHE A 113 -15.92 -8.44 1.74
CA PHE A 113 -14.97 -7.42 2.23
C PHE A 113 -15.16 -6.05 1.56
N ILE A 114 -16.21 -5.86 0.76
CA ILE A 114 -16.51 -4.54 0.17
C ILE A 114 -16.79 -3.50 1.24
N GLY A 115 -17.43 -3.90 2.36
CA GLY A 115 -17.64 -3.02 3.51
C GLY A 115 -16.32 -2.53 4.12
N ASP A 116 -15.36 -3.44 4.28
CA ASP A 116 -14.01 -3.15 4.78
C ASP A 116 -13.23 -2.21 3.86
N PHE A 117 -13.25 -2.50 2.55
CA PHE A 117 -12.64 -1.61 1.56
C PHE A 117 -13.25 -0.21 1.61
N ASN A 118 -14.58 -0.11 1.68
CA ASN A 118 -15.27 1.18 1.75
C ASN A 118 -14.97 1.92 3.06
N TYR A 119 -14.82 1.22 4.19
CA TYR A 119 -14.35 1.82 5.43
C TYR A 119 -12.95 2.40 5.28
N GLY A 120 -12.05 1.68 4.62
CA GLY A 120 -10.70 2.18 4.30
C GLY A 120 -10.70 3.51 3.53
N LEU A 121 -11.67 3.72 2.64
CA LEU A 121 -11.81 4.98 1.88
C LEU A 121 -12.17 6.19 2.76
N THR A 122 -12.68 5.97 3.97
CA THR A 122 -13.12 7.04 4.88
C THR A 122 -12.08 7.43 5.93
N LEU A 123 -10.96 6.69 6.00
CA LEU A 123 -9.87 6.89 6.96
C LEU A 123 -8.96 8.06 6.59
#